data_AF-A0A1Y0IM17-F1
#
_entry.id   AF-A0A1Y0IM17-F1
#
_cell.length_a   1.000
_cell.length_b   1.000
_cell.length_c   1.000
_cell.angle_alpha   90.00
_cell.angle_beta   90.00
_cell.angle_gamma   90.00
#
_symmetry.space_group_name_H-M   'P 1'
#
loop_
_entity.id
_entity.type
_entity.pdbx_description
1 polymer ?
#
loop_
_entity_poly.entity_id
_entity_poly.type
_entity_poly.pdbx_seq_one_letter_code
_entity_poly.pdbx_strand_id
1 'polypeptide(L)'
;MSIRKFIIPITLLLLVAVLSMGYTSFRVYKNNEGITLSEAFHLGFERAKAWDSNAQLVDLASVDDWQGGSKGKDGKRRHWNFIFCVPGKPQSLILTLHDQEFVYSKPGHDTFTEFITEAELQIDSPAALKAAPKKQLQPKVQGESEGYHFILLKHKGKSMIIVDGQDSGSNTKKLYIDSASGRIIEL
;
A
#
# COMPACT_ATOMS: atom_id res chain seq x y z
N MET A 1 5.92 -5.92 61.82
CA MET A 1 6.50 -6.37 60.54
C MET A 1 6.58 -5.18 59.60
N SER A 2 7.76 -4.78 59.14
CA SER A 2 7.95 -3.50 58.42
C SER A 2 7.31 -3.53 57.04
N ILE A 3 6.41 -2.58 56.77
CA ILE A 3 5.70 -2.35 55.49
C ILE A 3 6.68 -2.28 54.30
N ARG A 4 7.93 -1.86 54.54
CA ARG A 4 8.99 -1.80 53.52
C ARG A 4 9.32 -3.16 52.90
N LYS A 5 9.07 -4.27 53.61
CA LYS A 5 9.32 -5.63 53.09
C LYS A 5 8.36 -6.03 51.96
N PHE A 6 7.20 -5.37 51.84
CA PHE A 6 6.20 -5.65 50.81
C PHE A 6 6.20 -4.63 49.67
N ILE A 7 6.62 -3.39 49.92
CA ILE A 7 6.66 -2.34 48.87
C ILE A 7 7.71 -2.67 47.80
N ILE A 8 8.92 -3.07 48.20
CA ILE A 8 10.03 -3.36 47.28
C ILE A 8 9.71 -4.48 46.27
N PRO A 9 9.14 -5.64 46.64
CA PRO A 9 8.81 -6.67 45.66
C PRO A 9 7.66 -6.23 44.73
N ILE A 10 6.69 -5.44 45.22
CA ILE A 10 5.59 -4.93 44.40
C ILE A 10 6.08 -3.92 43.36
N THR A 11 6.96 -3.00 43.73
CA THR A 11 7.53 -2.03 42.77
C THR A 11 8.42 -2.71 41.73
N LEU A 12 9.19 -3.74 42.11
CA LEU A 12 9.95 -4.55 41.15
C LEU A 12 9.04 -5.30 40.17
N LEU A 13 7.94 -5.88 40.66
CA LEU A 13 6.97 -6.59 39.83
C LEU A 13 6.32 -5.65 38.79
N LEU A 14 5.93 -4.44 39.22
CA LEU A 14 5.37 -3.41 38.33
C LEU A 14 6.38 -2.94 37.28
N LEU A 15 7.65 -2.76 37.67
CA LEU A 15 8.71 -2.38 36.73
C LEU A 15 8.94 -3.46 35.66
N VAL A 16 8.95 -4.74 36.06
CA VAL A 16 9.05 -5.87 35.12
C VAL A 16 7.84 -5.94 34.21
N ALA A 17 6.62 -5.70 34.72
CA ALA A 17 5.41 -5.65 33.90
C ALA A 17 5.49 -4.53 32.84
N VAL A 18 5.90 -3.32 33.22
CA VAL A 18 6.08 -2.19 32.30
C VAL A 18 7.18 -2.46 31.27
N LEU A 19 8.30 -3.03 31.68
CA LEU A 19 9.38 -3.42 30.76
C LEU A 19 8.95 -4.54 29.83
N SER A 20 8.17 -5.52 30.31
CA SER A 20 7.64 -6.61 29.48
C SER A 20 6.59 -6.14 28.49
N MET A 21 5.71 -5.21 28.89
CA MET A 21 4.74 -4.54 28.00
C MET A 21 5.48 -3.73 26.93
N GLY A 22 6.51 -2.98 27.31
CA GLY A 22 7.40 -2.29 26.36
C GLY A 22 8.11 -3.26 25.40
N TYR A 23 8.52 -4.44 25.87
CA TYR A 23 9.16 -5.47 25.06
C TYR A 23 8.19 -6.13 24.07
N THR A 24 6.93 -6.36 24.47
CA THR A 24 5.89 -6.85 23.56
C THR A 24 5.50 -5.81 22.52
N SER A 25 5.49 -4.52 22.88
CA SER A 25 5.21 -3.42 21.93
C SER A 25 6.34 -3.17 20.94
N PHE A 26 7.57 -3.64 21.22
CA PHE A 26 8.72 -3.47 20.32
C PHE A 26 8.93 -4.65 19.36
N ARG A 27 8.25 -5.78 19.57
CA ARG A 27 8.09 -6.77 18.51
C ARG A 27 6.94 -6.35 17.62
N VAL A 28 7.17 -5.31 16.81
CA VAL A 28 6.52 -5.25 15.50
C VAL A 28 6.95 -6.53 14.81
N TYR A 29 6.08 -7.53 14.83
CA TYR A 29 6.23 -8.69 13.98
C TYR A 29 6.25 -8.12 12.57
N LYS A 30 7.41 -8.13 11.92
CA LYS A 30 7.55 -7.62 10.56
C LYS A 30 6.60 -8.45 9.71
N ASN A 31 5.42 -7.90 9.43
CA ASN A 31 4.36 -8.65 8.79
C ASN A 31 4.73 -8.74 7.32
N ASN A 32 5.39 -9.84 6.96
CA ASN A 32 5.79 -10.12 5.59
C ASN A 32 4.59 -10.55 4.73
N GLU A 33 3.38 -10.61 5.28
CA GLU A 33 2.16 -10.74 4.49
C GLU A 33 1.91 -9.41 3.77
N GLY A 34 1.93 -9.48 2.43
CA GLY A 34 1.57 -8.34 1.61
C GLY A 34 0.14 -7.88 1.89
N ILE A 35 -0.13 -6.62 1.58
CA ILE A 35 -1.47 -6.05 1.63
C ILE A 35 -2.00 -5.84 0.23
N THR A 36 -3.31 -5.70 0.12
CA THR A 36 -4.02 -5.34 -1.09
C THR A 36 -3.86 -3.86 -1.42
N LEU A 37 -4.28 -3.49 -2.63
CA LEU A 37 -4.26 -2.10 -3.09
C LEU A 37 -5.19 -1.22 -2.26
N SER A 38 -6.36 -1.74 -1.86
CA SER A 38 -7.32 -0.98 -1.02
C SER A 38 -6.78 -0.77 0.39
N GLU A 39 -6.18 -1.79 1.00
CA GLU A 39 -5.51 -1.66 2.30
C GLU A 39 -4.37 -0.63 2.23
N ALA A 40 -3.55 -0.67 1.17
CA ALA A 40 -2.51 0.33 0.95
C ALA A 40 -3.09 1.74 0.79
N PHE A 41 -4.16 1.88 -0.01
CA PHE A 41 -4.88 3.14 -0.20
C PHE A 41 -5.31 3.75 1.13
N HIS A 42 -5.98 2.98 2.00
CA HIS A 42 -6.46 3.49 3.30
C HIS A 42 -5.29 3.95 4.19
N LEU A 43 -4.23 3.15 4.32
CA LEU A 43 -3.04 3.52 5.11
C LEU A 43 -2.39 4.81 4.57
N GLY A 44 -2.22 4.91 3.26
CA GLY A 44 -1.67 6.09 2.59
C GLY A 44 -2.55 7.33 2.81
N PHE A 45 -3.87 7.17 2.70
CA PHE A 45 -4.83 8.24 2.84
C PHE A 45 -4.87 8.77 4.28
N GLU A 46 -4.90 7.91 5.28
CA GLU A 46 -4.80 8.31 6.69
C GLU A 46 -3.53 9.13 6.94
N ARG A 47 -2.37 8.64 6.46
CA ARG A 47 -1.09 9.33 6.61
C ARG A 47 -1.06 10.69 5.91
N ALA A 48 -1.64 10.77 4.71
CA ALA A 48 -1.72 12.01 3.94
C ALA A 48 -2.69 13.02 4.56
N LYS A 49 -3.84 12.57 5.09
CA LYS A 49 -4.82 13.43 5.78
C LYS A 49 -4.28 13.99 7.09
N ALA A 50 -3.41 13.26 7.79
CA ALA A 50 -2.68 13.78 8.93
C ALA A 50 -1.65 14.86 8.54
N TRP A 51 -1.17 14.86 7.29
CA TRP A 51 -0.27 15.89 6.77
C TRP A 51 -1.03 17.13 6.27
N ASP A 52 -2.08 16.95 5.45
CA ASP A 52 -3.02 18.00 5.05
C ASP A 52 -4.42 17.39 4.87
N SER A 53 -5.42 17.96 5.53
CA SER A 53 -6.81 17.44 5.49
C SER A 53 -7.44 17.47 4.11
N ASN A 54 -6.91 18.26 3.17
CA ASN A 54 -7.35 18.36 1.79
C ASN A 54 -6.53 17.48 0.82
N ALA A 55 -5.52 16.75 1.30
CA ALA A 55 -4.72 15.87 0.45
C ALA A 55 -5.61 14.84 -0.27
N GLN A 56 -5.36 14.62 -1.55
CA GLN A 56 -6.02 13.63 -2.38
C GLN A 56 -4.99 12.79 -3.12
N LEU A 57 -5.33 11.53 -3.39
CA LEU A 57 -4.44 10.60 -4.08
C LEU A 57 -4.35 10.97 -5.56
N VAL A 58 -3.12 10.95 -6.09
CA VAL A 58 -2.83 11.08 -7.51
C VAL A 58 -2.49 9.73 -8.11
N ASP A 59 -1.57 9.00 -7.47
CA ASP A 59 -1.06 7.71 -7.93
C ASP A 59 -0.71 6.82 -6.73
N LEU A 60 -1.02 5.54 -6.87
CA LEU A 60 -0.62 4.48 -5.94
C LEU A 60 -0.10 3.29 -6.75
N ALA A 61 1.16 2.93 -6.56
CA ALA A 61 1.79 1.83 -7.29
C ALA A 61 2.48 0.85 -6.35
N SER A 62 2.29 -0.45 -6.58
CA SER A 62 3.09 -1.47 -5.92
C SER A 62 4.52 -1.47 -6.43
N VAL A 63 5.48 -1.69 -5.53
CA VAL A 63 6.91 -1.69 -5.82
C VAL A 63 7.49 -3.09 -5.64
N ASP A 64 8.64 -3.34 -6.23
CA ASP A 64 9.33 -4.63 -6.10
C ASP A 64 9.71 -4.95 -4.64
N ASP A 65 9.50 -6.21 -4.28
CA ASP A 65 10.00 -6.83 -3.06
C ASP A 65 10.99 -7.95 -3.44
N TRP A 66 12.29 -7.72 -3.24
CA TRP A 66 13.33 -8.70 -3.60
C TRP A 66 13.31 -9.96 -2.73
N GLN A 67 12.53 -10.00 -1.64
CA GLN A 67 12.47 -11.13 -0.71
C GLN A 67 11.03 -11.46 -0.32
N GLY A 68 10.68 -12.76 -0.33
CA GLY A 68 9.42 -13.26 0.23
C GLY A 68 8.15 -12.80 -0.49
N GLY A 69 7.01 -12.93 0.20
CA GLY A 69 5.69 -12.49 -0.29
C GLY A 69 5.09 -13.33 -1.42
N SER A 70 3.87 -12.97 -1.81
CA SER A 70 3.18 -13.58 -2.96
C SER A 70 3.65 -13.00 -4.30
N LYS A 71 4.38 -11.87 -4.28
CA LYS A 71 4.76 -11.08 -5.45
C LYS A 71 3.52 -10.75 -6.31
N GLY A 72 2.42 -10.38 -5.66
CA GLY A 72 1.17 -10.04 -6.35
C GLY A 72 0.37 -11.21 -6.91
N LYS A 73 0.82 -12.47 -6.76
CA LYS A 73 0.11 -13.66 -7.29
C LYS A 73 -1.27 -13.88 -6.67
N ASP A 74 -1.52 -13.32 -5.50
CA ASP A 74 -2.80 -13.32 -4.78
C ASP A 74 -3.48 -11.93 -4.75
N GLY A 75 -2.96 -10.97 -5.52
CA GLY A 75 -3.42 -9.57 -5.46
C GLY A 75 -2.73 -8.71 -4.40
N LYS A 76 -1.76 -9.24 -3.65
CA LYS A 76 -1.12 -8.52 -2.53
C LYS A 76 0.35 -8.21 -2.79
N ARG A 77 0.81 -7.06 -2.28
CA ARG A 77 2.20 -6.61 -2.36
C ARG A 77 2.66 -6.05 -1.02
N ARG A 78 3.94 -6.21 -0.72
CA ARG A 78 4.52 -5.72 0.54
C ARG A 78 4.89 -4.25 0.47
N HIS A 79 5.27 -3.77 -0.71
CA HIS A 79 5.80 -2.43 -0.91
C HIS A 79 4.90 -1.59 -1.83
N TRP A 80 4.67 -0.35 -1.44
CA TRP A 80 3.80 0.59 -2.14
C TRP A 80 4.38 2.00 -2.14
N ASN A 81 4.27 2.69 -3.27
CA ASN A 81 4.56 4.11 -3.40
C ASN A 81 3.27 4.88 -3.63
N PHE A 82 3.22 6.09 -3.09
CA PHE A 82 2.07 6.97 -3.17
C PHE A 82 2.51 8.35 -3.61
N ILE A 83 1.67 9.01 -4.38
CA ILE A 83 1.73 10.45 -4.62
C ILE A 83 0.39 11.04 -4.18
N PHE A 84 0.44 11.91 -3.18
CA PHE A 84 -0.68 12.74 -2.76
C PHE A 84 -0.42 14.19 -3.12
N CYS A 85 -1.48 14.95 -3.34
CA CYS A 85 -1.41 16.39 -3.58
C CYS A 85 -2.57 17.14 -2.94
N VAL A 86 -2.39 18.43 -2.70
CA VAL A 86 -3.46 19.32 -2.23
C VAL A 86 -4.09 20.04 -3.44
N PRO A 87 -5.36 19.79 -3.76
CA PRO A 87 -6.01 20.43 -4.90
C PRO A 87 -5.90 21.96 -4.87
N GLY A 88 -5.53 22.56 -6.01
CA GLY A 88 -5.39 24.00 -6.15
C GLY A 88 -4.14 24.61 -5.51
N LYS A 89 -3.20 23.80 -5.01
CA LYS A 89 -1.92 24.27 -4.43
C LYS A 89 -0.73 23.49 -5.00
N PRO A 90 0.46 24.12 -5.12
CA PRO A 90 1.70 23.43 -5.45
C PRO A 90 2.26 22.72 -4.20
N GLN A 91 1.54 21.71 -3.73
CA GLN A 91 1.89 20.93 -2.56
C GLN A 91 1.64 19.45 -2.83
N SER A 92 2.71 18.65 -2.78
CA SER A 92 2.69 17.21 -2.97
C SER A 92 3.31 16.48 -1.77
N LEU A 93 2.99 15.21 -1.62
CA LEU A 93 3.58 14.30 -0.63
C LEU A 93 3.82 12.94 -1.29
N ILE A 94 5.08 12.54 -1.32
CA ILE A 94 5.50 11.19 -1.74
C ILE A 94 5.65 10.34 -0.49
N LEU A 95 5.02 9.18 -0.48
CA LEU A 95 5.16 8.19 0.60
C LEU A 95 5.66 6.86 0.02
N THR A 96 6.46 6.15 0.81
CA THR A 96 6.79 4.74 0.55
C THR A 96 6.46 3.92 1.78
N LEU A 97 5.67 2.86 1.57
CA LEU A 97 5.22 1.91 2.57
C LEU A 97 5.89 0.57 2.30
N HIS A 98 6.63 0.02 3.26
CA HIS A 98 7.14 -1.34 3.22
C HIS A 98 6.60 -2.11 4.42
N ASP A 99 6.07 -3.31 4.20
CA ASP A 99 5.62 -4.18 5.30
C ASP A 99 4.63 -3.48 6.24
N GLN A 100 3.74 -2.68 5.67
CA GLN A 100 2.74 -1.88 6.38
C GLN A 100 3.32 -0.72 7.22
N GLU A 101 4.60 -0.39 7.05
CA GLU A 101 5.28 0.74 7.70
C GLU A 101 5.76 1.79 6.70
N PHE A 102 5.56 3.07 6.99
CA PHE A 102 6.05 4.15 6.15
C PHE A 102 7.55 4.36 6.38
N VAL A 103 8.36 3.99 5.39
CA VAL A 103 9.82 4.08 5.43
C VAL A 103 10.36 5.35 4.76
N TYR A 104 9.51 6.04 3.98
CA TYR A 104 9.86 7.30 3.32
C TYR A 104 8.66 8.24 3.29
N SER A 105 8.93 9.52 3.49
CA SER A 105 7.94 10.60 3.41
C SER A 105 8.66 11.88 2.99
N LYS A 106 8.27 12.46 1.85
CA LYS A 106 8.87 13.70 1.37
C LYS A 106 7.79 14.64 0.81
N PRO A 107 7.65 15.86 1.37
CA PRO A 107 6.84 16.90 0.74
C PRO A 107 7.53 17.43 -0.52
N GLY A 108 6.73 17.85 -1.49
CA GLY A 108 7.15 18.45 -2.75
C GLY A 108 6.26 19.63 -3.14
N HIS A 109 6.52 20.17 -4.33
CA HIS A 109 5.85 21.37 -4.85
C HIS A 109 5.11 21.10 -6.18
N ASP A 110 4.76 19.85 -6.42
CA ASP A 110 4.10 19.44 -7.66
C ASP A 110 2.62 19.85 -7.67
N THR A 111 2.05 19.96 -8.87
CA THR A 111 0.63 20.24 -9.08
C THR A 111 0.03 19.17 -9.98
N PHE A 112 -1.18 18.74 -9.65
CA PHE A 112 -1.94 17.77 -10.43
C PHE A 112 -3.39 18.25 -10.57
N THR A 113 -4.07 17.76 -11.60
CA THR A 113 -5.46 18.12 -11.92
C THR A 113 -6.42 16.95 -11.82
N GLU A 114 -5.91 15.72 -11.75
CA GLU A 114 -6.69 14.50 -11.61
C GLU A 114 -6.40 13.83 -10.27
N PHE A 115 -7.46 13.51 -9.54
CA PHE A 115 -7.38 12.95 -8.20
C PHE A 115 -8.35 11.80 -8.03
N ILE A 116 -7.97 10.82 -7.23
CA ILE A 116 -8.75 9.63 -6.93
C ILE A 116 -9.33 9.79 -5.53
N THR A 117 -10.65 9.68 -5.45
CA THR A 117 -11.38 9.66 -4.19
C THR A 117 -11.62 8.23 -3.72
N GLU A 118 -11.88 8.06 -2.43
CA GLU A 118 -12.21 6.76 -1.85
C GLU A 118 -13.47 6.14 -2.50
N ALA A 119 -14.46 6.97 -2.86
CA ALA A 119 -15.67 6.52 -3.54
C ALA A 119 -15.41 5.93 -4.94
N GLU A 120 -14.27 6.25 -5.57
CA GLU A 120 -13.91 5.76 -6.89
C GLU A 120 -13.18 4.40 -6.86
N LEU A 121 -12.75 3.94 -5.69
CA LEU A 121 -12.12 2.64 -5.49
C LEU A 121 -13.13 1.66 -4.88
N GLN A 122 -13.86 0.94 -5.73
CA GLN A 122 -14.86 -0.06 -5.30
C GLN A 122 -14.38 -1.50 -5.48
N ILE A 123 -13.34 -1.70 -6.29
CA ILE A 123 -12.76 -3.01 -6.58
C ILE A 123 -11.32 -3.01 -6.08
N ASP A 124 -10.90 -4.14 -5.53
CA ASP A 124 -9.56 -4.32 -4.97
C ASP A 124 -8.65 -5.14 -5.90
N SER A 125 -7.34 -5.14 -5.65
CA SER A 125 -6.35 -5.83 -6.48
C SER A 125 -6.56 -7.35 -6.62
N PRO A 126 -7.03 -8.13 -5.62
CA PRO A 126 -7.35 -9.54 -5.83
C PRO A 126 -8.53 -9.75 -6.80
N ALA A 127 -9.52 -8.87 -6.78
CA ALA A 127 -10.66 -8.94 -7.69
C ALA A 127 -10.27 -8.49 -9.11
N ALA A 128 -9.48 -7.41 -9.22
CA ALA A 128 -8.89 -6.96 -10.47
C ALA A 128 -8.04 -8.07 -11.13
N LEU A 129 -7.20 -8.76 -10.35
CA LEU A 129 -6.41 -9.89 -10.83
C LEU A 129 -7.29 -11.06 -11.31
N LYS A 130 -8.39 -11.36 -10.62
CA LYS A 130 -9.34 -12.42 -11.04
C LYS A 130 -10.06 -12.09 -12.35
N ALA A 131 -10.29 -10.80 -12.63
CA ALA A 131 -10.89 -10.35 -13.88
C ALA A 131 -9.92 -10.49 -15.08
N ALA A 132 -8.60 -10.53 -14.82
CA ALA A 132 -7.58 -10.69 -15.87
C ALA A 132 -7.65 -12.08 -16.53
N PRO A 133 -7.84 -12.18 -17.85
CA PRO A 133 -7.84 -13.47 -18.52
C PRO A 133 -6.44 -14.10 -18.45
N LYS A 134 -6.31 -15.28 -17.83
CA LYS A 134 -5.00 -15.97 -17.67
C LYS A 134 -4.25 -16.22 -18.99
N LYS A 135 -4.99 -16.38 -20.09
CA LYS A 135 -4.41 -16.52 -21.44
C LYS A 135 -3.77 -15.22 -21.93
N GLN A 136 -4.23 -14.08 -21.44
CA GLN A 136 -3.77 -12.76 -21.86
C GLN A 136 -2.76 -12.15 -20.91
N LEU A 137 -2.76 -12.53 -19.63
CA LEU A 137 -1.89 -11.95 -18.61
C LEU A 137 -1.39 -13.00 -17.61
N GLN A 138 -0.09 -13.16 -17.54
CA GLN A 138 0.65 -14.07 -16.66
C GLN A 138 1.55 -13.25 -15.72
N PRO A 139 1.94 -13.78 -14.54
CA PRO A 139 2.90 -13.08 -13.70
C PRO A 139 4.26 -13.02 -14.40
N LYS A 140 4.99 -11.92 -14.21
CA LYS A 140 6.37 -11.81 -14.67
C LYS A 140 7.25 -12.83 -13.95
N VAL A 141 8.09 -13.54 -14.69
CA VAL A 141 8.89 -14.66 -14.15
C VAL A 141 10.19 -14.19 -13.51
N GLN A 142 10.82 -13.16 -14.07
CA GLN A 142 12.10 -12.62 -13.61
C GLN A 142 12.28 -11.18 -14.08
N GLY A 143 13.06 -10.41 -13.33
CA GLY A 143 13.43 -9.04 -13.65
C GLY A 143 12.84 -8.06 -12.66
N GLU A 144 12.92 -6.78 -13.00
CA GLU A 144 12.10 -5.77 -12.35
C GLU A 144 10.63 -6.12 -12.55
N SER A 145 9.84 -5.90 -11.52
CA SER A 145 8.42 -6.21 -11.46
C SER A 145 8.04 -7.70 -11.41
N GLU A 146 8.87 -8.58 -10.82
CA GLU A 146 8.56 -10.03 -10.73
C GLU A 146 7.16 -10.25 -10.12
N GLY A 147 6.34 -11.10 -10.76
CA GLY A 147 4.96 -11.35 -10.36
C GLY A 147 3.94 -10.42 -11.04
N TYR A 148 2.91 -9.98 -10.31
CA TYR A 148 1.92 -9.00 -10.80
C TYR A 148 2.05 -7.67 -10.07
N HIS A 149 2.14 -6.56 -10.78
CA HIS A 149 2.12 -5.22 -10.18
C HIS A 149 0.76 -4.58 -10.34
N PHE A 150 0.40 -3.75 -9.37
CA PHE A 150 -0.86 -3.03 -9.32
C PHE A 150 -0.59 -1.54 -9.25
N ILE A 151 -1.27 -0.78 -10.10
CA ILE A 151 -1.20 0.68 -10.11
C ILE A 151 -2.63 1.21 -10.10
N LEU A 152 -2.95 2.14 -9.21
CA LEU A 152 -4.18 2.89 -9.19
C LEU A 152 -3.86 4.32 -9.64
N LEU A 153 -4.40 4.72 -10.78
CA LEU A 153 -4.26 6.07 -11.32
C LEU A 153 -5.58 6.56 -11.92
N LYS A 154 -5.66 7.87 -12.17
CA LYS A 154 -6.74 8.47 -12.94
C LYS A 154 -6.22 9.00 -14.27
N HIS A 155 -6.96 8.73 -15.33
CA HIS A 155 -6.66 9.26 -16.66
C HIS A 155 -7.95 9.71 -17.35
N LYS A 156 -7.98 10.97 -17.79
CA LYS A 156 -9.14 11.57 -18.50
C LYS A 156 -10.46 11.39 -17.73
N GLY A 157 -10.42 11.63 -16.43
CA GLY A 157 -11.55 11.53 -15.51
C GLY A 157 -11.90 10.11 -15.07
N LYS A 158 -11.19 9.08 -15.54
CA LYS A 158 -11.47 7.68 -15.21
C LYS A 158 -10.40 7.08 -14.32
N SER A 159 -10.79 6.65 -13.12
CA SER A 159 -9.92 5.91 -12.20
C SER A 159 -9.83 4.44 -12.62
N MET A 160 -8.63 3.90 -12.60
CA MET A 160 -8.37 2.54 -13.07
C MET A 160 -7.29 1.85 -12.24
N ILE A 161 -7.51 0.57 -12.00
CA ILE A 161 -6.48 -0.36 -11.55
C ILE A 161 -5.82 -0.96 -12.78
N ILE A 162 -4.52 -0.81 -12.88
CA ILE A 162 -3.69 -1.43 -13.89
C ILE A 162 -3.08 -2.68 -13.28
N VAL A 163 -3.31 -3.83 -13.89
CA VAL A 163 -2.61 -5.08 -13.58
C VAL A 163 -1.49 -5.25 -14.60
N ASP A 164 -0.25 -5.10 -14.14
CA ASP A 164 0.96 -5.25 -14.94
C ASP A 164 1.52 -6.67 -14.74
N GLY A 165 1.75 -7.36 -15.86
CA GLY A 165 2.26 -8.71 -15.95
C GLY A 165 2.96 -8.93 -17.30
N GLN A 166 2.89 -10.15 -17.82
CA GLN A 166 3.43 -10.49 -19.14
C GLN A 166 2.43 -11.28 -19.99
N ASP A 167 2.62 -11.25 -21.31
CA ASP A 167 1.97 -12.19 -22.23
C ASP A 167 2.71 -13.54 -22.30
N SER A 168 2.22 -14.46 -23.15
CA SER A 168 2.85 -15.77 -23.36
C SER A 168 4.23 -15.70 -24.02
N GLY A 169 4.57 -14.57 -24.65
CA GLY A 169 5.88 -14.30 -25.24
C GLY A 169 6.83 -13.58 -24.29
N SER A 170 6.47 -13.45 -23.00
CA SER A 170 7.23 -12.73 -21.97
C SER A 170 7.36 -11.22 -22.22
N ASN A 171 6.51 -10.63 -23.08
CA ASN A 171 6.45 -9.17 -23.21
C ASN A 171 5.63 -8.59 -22.07
N THR A 172 6.07 -7.44 -21.54
CA THR A 172 5.29 -6.69 -20.55
C THR A 172 3.92 -6.35 -21.13
N LYS A 173 2.87 -6.64 -20.35
CA LYS A 173 1.49 -6.36 -20.73
C LYS A 173 0.72 -5.81 -19.54
N LYS A 174 -0.15 -4.83 -19.83
CA LYS A 174 -0.98 -4.16 -18.84
C LYS A 174 -2.45 -4.39 -19.19
N LEU A 175 -3.25 -4.71 -18.18
CA LEU A 175 -4.71 -4.68 -18.27
C LEU A 175 -5.22 -3.51 -17.46
N TYR A 176 -6.08 -2.70 -18.08
CA TYR A 176 -6.70 -1.55 -17.45
C TYR A 176 -8.09 -1.95 -16.97
N ILE A 177 -8.37 -1.78 -15.70
CA ILE A 177 -9.62 -2.19 -15.07
C ILE A 177 -10.24 -0.96 -14.42
N ASP A 178 -11.50 -0.70 -14.73
CA ASP A 178 -12.26 0.38 -14.10
C ASP A 178 -12.36 0.13 -12.60
N SER A 179 -11.84 1.05 -11.77
CA SER A 179 -11.74 0.84 -10.33
C SER A 179 -13.10 0.83 -9.63
N ALA A 180 -14.15 1.37 -10.27
CA ALA A 180 -15.50 1.42 -9.74
C ALA A 180 -16.33 0.17 -10.10
N SER A 181 -16.18 -0.35 -11.32
CA SER A 181 -17.02 -1.45 -11.85
C SER A 181 -16.30 -2.79 -12.01
N GLY A 182 -14.96 -2.78 -12.03
CA GLY A 182 -14.15 -3.99 -12.24
C GLY A 182 -14.12 -4.48 -13.68
N ARG A 183 -14.67 -3.69 -14.61
CA ARG A 183 -14.67 -4.02 -16.04
C ARG A 183 -13.33 -3.68 -16.67
N ILE A 184 -12.86 -4.54 -17.58
CA ILE A 184 -11.70 -4.25 -18.41
C ILE A 184 -12.03 -3.07 -19.32
N ILE A 185 -11.06 -2.16 -19.46
CA ILE A 185 -11.11 -0.98 -20.31
C ILE A 185 -10.09 -1.17 -21.43
N GLU A 186 -10.51 -0.84 -22.65
CA GLU A 186 -9.59 -0.65 -23.77
C GLU A 186 -9.27 0.85 -23.87
N LEU A 187 -7.97 1.18 -23.92
CA LEU A 187 -7.46 2.55 -24.02
C LEU A 187 -6.96 2.84 -25.43
#